data_AF-A0A356QRQ1-F1
#
_entry.id   AF-A0A356QRQ1-F1
#
_cell.length_a   1.000
_cell.length_b   1.000
_cell.length_c   1.000
_cell.angle_alpha   90.00
_cell.angle_beta   90.00
_cell.angle_gamma   90.00
#
_symmetry.space_group_name_H-M   'P 1'
#
loop_
_entity.id
_entity.type
_entity.pdbx_description
1 polymer ?
#
loop_
_entity_poly.entity_id
_entity_poly.type
_entity_poly.pdbx_seq_one_letter_code
_entity_poly.pdbx_strand_id
1 'polypeptide(L)'
;LSAENLAELPHLKLISVLATGVNVVDLEAAGARGITVCNVPGYSTPNVAQAVFALLLELTNQTALHAAEVRDGGWSSCPDFCFWRGELVELDGRTLGLVGYGAIGQAVAAVGRALGMNVLAARRKSSVSAEGVTYTDVDTIFRESDVVSLHCP
;
A
#
# COMPACT_ATOMS: atom_id res chain seq x y z
N LEU A 1 18.91 11.72 11.75
CA LEU A 1 19.49 12.28 12.98
C LEU A 1 20.33 11.21 13.62
N SER A 2 21.65 11.25 13.36
CA SER A 2 22.61 10.32 13.93
C SER A 2 23.00 10.71 15.36
N ALA A 3 23.70 9.82 16.07
CA ALA A 3 24.28 10.12 17.37
C ALA A 3 25.20 11.36 17.37
N GLU A 4 25.92 11.61 16.27
CA GLU A 4 26.78 12.78 16.07
C GLU A 4 25.96 14.07 15.99
N ASN A 5 24.93 14.12 15.14
CA ASN A 5 24.04 15.29 15.06
C ASN A 5 23.40 15.62 16.41
N LEU A 6 23.00 14.59 17.15
CA LEU A 6 22.38 14.75 18.46
C LEU A 6 23.37 15.23 19.53
N ALA A 7 24.68 15.02 19.35
CA ALA A 7 25.72 15.52 20.26
C ALA A 7 25.87 17.04 20.18
N GLU A 8 25.65 17.60 18.99
CA GLU A 8 25.80 19.04 18.70
C GLU A 8 24.61 19.88 19.21
N LEU A 9 23.56 19.24 19.73
CA LEU A 9 22.30 19.88 20.13
C LEU A 9 22.04 19.73 21.65
N PRO A 10 22.83 20.37 22.52
CA PRO A 10 22.83 20.13 23.97
C PRO A 10 21.52 20.53 24.69
N HIS A 11 20.67 21.31 24.03
CA HIS A 11 19.38 21.77 24.58
C HIS A 11 18.17 21.10 23.94
N LEU A 12 18.37 20.17 23.00
CA LEU A 12 17.27 19.45 22.36
C LEU A 12 16.58 18.53 23.37
N LYS A 13 15.25 18.59 23.42
CA LYS A 13 14.42 17.78 24.34
C LYS A 13 13.39 16.92 23.64
N LEU A 14 13.03 17.27 22.40
CA LEU A 14 11.96 16.64 21.66
C LEU A 14 12.29 16.61 20.16
N ILE A 15 12.07 15.45 19.54
CA ILE A 15 12.05 15.27 18.09
C ILE A 15 10.66 14.75 17.73
N SER A 16 9.93 15.49 16.88
CA SER A 16 8.66 15.04 16.33
C SER A 16 8.85 14.68 14.86
N VAL A 17 8.77 13.40 14.53
CA VAL A 17 8.93 12.91 13.16
C VAL A 17 7.60 13.04 12.43
N LEU A 18 7.61 13.75 11.29
CA LEU A 18 6.44 13.94 10.43
C LEU A 18 6.16 12.70 9.56
N ALA A 19 6.21 11.51 10.17
CA ALA A 19 5.96 10.23 9.54
C ALA A 19 5.56 9.19 10.59
N THR A 20 5.12 8.01 10.13
CA THR A 20 4.90 6.85 11.03
C THR A 20 6.22 6.14 11.35
N GLY A 21 7.13 6.00 10.37
CA GLY A 21 8.45 5.41 10.58
C GLY A 21 9.41 6.36 11.30
N VAL A 22 10.23 5.82 12.20
CA VAL A 22 11.21 6.58 12.99
C VAL A 22 12.66 6.15 12.74
N ASN A 23 12.89 5.27 11.77
CA ASN A 23 14.20 4.73 11.38
C ASN A 23 15.21 5.78 10.88
N VAL A 24 14.78 7.03 10.70
CA VAL A 24 15.63 8.18 10.38
C VAL A 24 16.24 8.84 11.64
N VAL A 25 15.87 8.39 12.84
CA VAL A 25 16.39 8.89 14.12
C VAL A 25 17.08 7.73 14.83
N ASP A 26 18.30 7.98 15.31
CA ASP A 26 18.97 7.06 16.24
C ASP A 26 18.26 7.12 17.61
N LEU A 27 17.33 6.18 17.81
CA LEU A 27 16.49 6.14 19.01
C LEU A 27 17.29 5.83 20.27
N GLU A 28 18.37 5.05 20.15
CA GLU A 28 19.24 4.71 21.26
C GLU A 28 20.03 5.94 21.72
N ALA A 29 20.66 6.65 20.78
CA ALA A 29 21.39 7.88 21.08
C ALA A 29 20.48 9.02 21.56
N ALA A 30 19.25 9.11 21.04
CA ALA A 30 18.25 10.05 21.53
C ALA A 30 17.84 9.71 22.98
N GLY A 31 17.55 8.44 23.25
CA GLY A 31 17.17 7.94 24.57
C GLY A 31 18.26 8.14 25.62
N ALA A 32 19.53 7.85 25.28
CA ALA A 32 20.68 8.04 26.16
C ALA A 32 20.87 9.51 26.60
N ARG A 33 20.38 10.47 25.81
CA ARG A 33 20.42 11.91 26.10
C ARG A 33 19.12 12.46 26.69
N GLY A 34 18.13 11.59 26.96
CA GLY A 34 16.82 12.01 27.48
C GLY A 34 15.98 12.80 26.48
N ILE A 35 16.21 12.62 25.17
CA ILE A 35 15.45 13.27 24.10
C ILE A 35 14.23 12.41 23.76
N THR A 36 13.03 12.96 23.91
CA THR A 36 11.80 12.28 23.50
C THR A 36 11.67 12.25 21.99
N VAL A 37 11.34 11.09 21.41
CA VAL A 37 11.04 10.96 19.98
C VAL A 37 9.57 10.58 19.80
N CYS A 38 8.83 11.40 19.08
CA CYS A 38 7.42 11.18 18.72
C CYS A 38 7.28 10.93 17.21
N ASN A 39 6.23 10.21 16.82
CA ASN A 39 5.86 10.00 15.42
C ASN A 39 4.37 10.30 15.21
N VAL A 40 3.93 10.23 13.95
CA VAL A 40 2.52 10.41 13.58
C VAL A 40 2.02 9.10 12.95
N PRO A 41 1.39 8.20 13.73
CA PRO A 41 0.79 6.99 13.18
C PRO A 41 -0.57 7.28 12.52
N GLY A 42 -0.92 6.53 11.48
CA GLY A 42 -2.28 6.47 10.93
C GLY A 42 -2.73 7.65 10.04
N TYR A 43 -1.92 8.71 9.90
CA TYR A 43 -2.29 9.93 9.16
C TYR A 43 -2.65 9.71 7.68
N SER A 44 -2.11 8.66 7.05
CA SER A 44 -2.23 8.41 5.62
C SER A 44 -2.97 7.11 5.27
N THR A 45 -3.60 6.43 6.23
CA THR A 45 -4.22 5.10 5.99
C THR A 45 -5.14 5.07 4.76
N PRO A 46 -6.11 6.00 4.60
CA PRO A 46 -6.97 6.02 3.41
C PRO A 46 -6.19 6.37 2.13
N ASN A 47 -5.22 7.27 2.22
CA ASN A 47 -4.43 7.73 1.09
C ASN A 47 -3.54 6.60 0.52
N VAL A 48 -2.88 5.84 1.41
CA VAL A 48 -2.07 4.68 0.99
C VAL A 48 -2.98 3.62 0.35
N ALA A 49 -4.16 3.36 0.91
CA ALA A 49 -5.10 2.43 0.31
C ALA A 49 -5.54 2.89 -1.10
N GLN A 50 -5.85 4.18 -1.27
CA GLN A 50 -6.17 4.76 -2.58
C GLN A 50 -5.00 4.62 -3.57
N ALA A 51 -3.76 4.84 -3.13
CA ALA A 51 -2.58 4.69 -3.98
C ALA A 51 -2.39 3.26 -4.48
N VAL A 52 -2.66 2.24 -3.65
CA VAL A 52 -2.66 0.83 -4.07
C VAL A 52 -3.59 0.61 -5.26
N PHE A 53 -4.83 1.09 -5.18
CA PHE A 53 -5.81 0.92 -6.26
C PHE A 53 -5.55 1.83 -7.45
N ALA A 54 -4.97 3.02 -7.27
CA ALA A 54 -4.54 3.86 -8.39
C ALA A 54 -3.49 3.14 -9.24
N LEU A 55 -2.49 2.51 -8.60
CA LEU A 55 -1.47 1.72 -9.28
C LEU A 55 -2.07 0.46 -9.92
N LEU A 56 -2.88 -0.29 -9.18
CA LEU A 56 -3.49 -1.52 -9.68
C LEU A 56 -4.39 -1.25 -10.89
N LEU A 57 -5.27 -0.25 -10.81
CA LEU A 57 -6.19 0.07 -11.90
C LEU A 57 -5.47 0.62 -13.13
N GLU A 58 -4.37 1.36 -12.97
CA GLU A 58 -3.56 1.75 -14.12
C GLU A 58 -2.86 0.56 -14.77
N LEU A 59 -2.42 -0.44 -13.99
CA LEU A 59 -1.86 -1.67 -14.55
C LEU A 59 -2.91 -2.50 -15.30
N THR A 60 -4.15 -2.52 -14.83
CA THR A 60 -5.21 -3.36 -15.44
C THR A 60 -6.01 -2.68 -16.55
N ASN A 61 -6.06 -1.34 -16.57
CA ASN A 61 -6.83 -0.57 -17.55
C ASN A 61 -5.95 0.32 -18.45
N GLN A 62 -4.71 0.61 -18.05
CA GLN A 62 -3.72 1.37 -18.81
C GLN A 62 -4.28 2.70 -19.33
N THR A 63 -4.98 3.44 -18.48
CA THR A 63 -5.76 4.60 -18.91
C THR A 63 -4.87 5.71 -19.47
N ALA A 64 -3.66 5.87 -18.94
CA ALA A 64 -2.71 6.86 -19.43
C ALA A 64 -2.20 6.51 -20.83
N LEU A 65 -1.94 5.22 -21.08
CA LEU A 65 -1.53 4.71 -22.39
C LEU A 65 -2.60 4.96 -23.44
N HIS A 66 -3.84 4.53 -23.17
CA HIS A 66 -4.96 4.73 -24.08
C HIS A 66 -5.22 6.22 -24.35
N ALA A 67 -5.11 7.07 -23.33
CA ALA A 67 -5.24 8.51 -23.51
C ALA A 67 -4.16 9.10 -24.44
N ALA A 68 -2.93 8.57 -24.41
CA ALA A 68 -1.87 8.99 -25.33
C ALA A 68 -2.16 8.53 -26.77
N GLU A 69 -2.53 7.27 -26.96
CA GLU A 69 -2.88 6.72 -28.28
C GLU A 69 -4.03 7.49 -28.94
N VAL A 70 -5.04 7.89 -28.16
CA VAL A 70 -6.13 8.72 -28.67
C VAL A 70 -5.64 10.08 -29.16
N ARG A 71 -4.74 10.73 -28.41
CA ARG A 71 -4.15 12.03 -28.83
C ARG A 71 -3.33 11.89 -30.11
N ASP A 72 -2.70 10.74 -30.33
CA ASP A 72 -1.89 10.44 -31.51
C ASP A 72 -2.73 9.94 -32.70
N GLY A 73 -4.06 10.00 -32.60
CA GLY A 73 -4.99 9.64 -33.68
C GLY A 73 -5.32 8.14 -33.77
N GLY A 74 -4.87 7.34 -32.79
CA GLY A 74 -5.12 5.90 -32.72
C GLY A 74 -6.59 5.55 -32.83
N TRP A 75 -7.48 6.29 -32.13
CA TRP A 75 -8.93 6.08 -32.22
C TRP A 75 -9.47 6.31 -33.64
N SER A 76 -9.16 7.46 -34.23
CA SER A 76 -9.70 7.83 -35.56
C SER A 76 -9.17 6.94 -36.69
N SER A 77 -7.98 6.38 -36.52
CA SER A 77 -7.38 5.43 -37.46
C SER A 77 -7.83 3.98 -37.25
N CYS A 78 -8.53 3.67 -36.15
CA CYS A 78 -8.94 2.32 -35.85
C CYS A 78 -10.06 1.88 -36.82
N PRO A 79 -9.93 0.69 -37.46
CA PRO A 79 -10.98 0.17 -38.33
C PRO A 79 -12.22 -0.30 -37.56
N ASP A 80 -12.05 -0.60 -36.26
CA ASP A 80 -13.12 -1.05 -35.37
C ASP A 80 -13.74 0.10 -34.58
N PHE A 81 -14.93 -0.13 -34.01
CA PHE A 81 -15.64 0.85 -33.19
C PHE A 81 -14.86 1.25 -31.91
N CYS A 82 -14.04 0.35 -31.37
CA CYS A 82 -13.24 0.55 -30.17
C CYS A 82 -11.87 -0.13 -30.31
N PHE A 83 -10.91 0.26 -29.47
CA PHE A 83 -9.59 -0.36 -29.42
C PHE A 83 -9.03 -0.38 -28.00
N TRP A 84 -8.02 -1.24 -27.80
CA TRP A 84 -7.17 -1.26 -26.62
C TRP A 84 -5.74 -1.67 -27.00
N ARG A 85 -4.77 -1.25 -26.18
CA ARG A 85 -3.34 -1.54 -26.33
C ARG A 85 -2.85 -2.34 -25.13
N GLY A 86 -3.31 -3.59 -25.06
CA GLY A 86 -3.02 -4.50 -23.94
C GLY A 86 -4.28 -5.19 -23.45
N GLU A 87 -4.12 -6.24 -22.66
CA GLU A 87 -5.26 -6.92 -22.05
C GLU A 87 -5.88 -6.03 -20.96
N LEU A 88 -7.20 -5.85 -21.03
CA LEU A 88 -7.95 -5.22 -19.95
C LEU A 88 -8.33 -6.30 -18.94
N VAL A 89 -7.99 -6.07 -17.67
CA VAL A 89 -8.20 -7.06 -16.60
C VAL A 89 -9.23 -6.56 -15.61
N GLU A 90 -10.33 -7.29 -15.49
CA GLU A 90 -11.34 -7.04 -14.46
C GLU A 90 -10.90 -7.63 -13.10
N LEU A 91 -11.17 -6.87 -12.03
CA LEU A 91 -10.82 -7.26 -10.66
C LEU A 91 -11.89 -8.12 -9.99
N ASP A 92 -13.15 -8.10 -10.46
CA ASP A 92 -14.22 -8.91 -9.88
C ASP A 92 -13.86 -10.40 -9.93
N GLY A 93 -14.06 -11.10 -8.80
CA GLY A 93 -13.69 -12.51 -8.65
C GLY A 93 -12.19 -12.80 -8.50
N ARG A 94 -11.29 -11.82 -8.69
CA ARG A 94 -9.84 -11.99 -8.48
C ARG A 94 -9.49 -12.05 -7.00
N THR A 95 -8.38 -12.69 -6.67
CA THR A 95 -7.88 -12.83 -5.30
C THR A 95 -6.81 -11.79 -4.98
N LEU A 96 -7.10 -10.94 -3.99
CA LEU A 96 -6.19 -9.97 -3.38
C LEU A 96 -5.52 -10.56 -2.13
N GLY A 97 -4.22 -10.79 -2.23
CA GLY A 97 -3.36 -11.23 -1.14
C GLY A 97 -2.70 -10.08 -0.40
N LEU A 98 -2.87 -10.03 0.92
CA LEU A 98 -2.33 -8.97 1.77
C LEU A 98 -1.26 -9.52 2.72
N VAL A 99 0.00 -9.13 2.49
CA VAL A 99 1.09 -9.41 3.42
C VAL A 99 1.12 -8.31 4.48
N GLY A 100 0.50 -8.59 5.62
CA GLY A 100 0.28 -7.60 6.67
C GLY A 100 -1.17 -7.10 6.69
N TYR A 101 -1.80 -7.23 7.86
CA TYR A 101 -3.22 -6.91 8.06
C TYR A 101 -3.45 -5.89 9.20
N GLY A 102 -2.62 -4.84 9.21
CA GLY A 102 -2.78 -3.66 10.07
C GLY A 102 -3.79 -2.66 9.50
N ALA A 103 -3.76 -1.41 9.96
CA ALA A 103 -4.72 -0.38 9.54
C ALA A 103 -4.78 -0.19 8.01
N ILE A 104 -3.63 -0.15 7.33
CA ILE A 104 -3.54 -0.02 5.87
C ILE A 104 -4.07 -1.27 5.17
N GLY A 105 -3.62 -2.47 5.56
CA GLY A 105 -4.10 -3.72 4.98
C GLY A 105 -5.61 -3.90 5.11
N GLN A 106 -6.19 -3.50 6.24
CA GLN A 106 -7.65 -3.53 6.44
C GLN A 106 -8.39 -2.53 5.53
N ALA A 107 -7.85 -1.33 5.35
CA ALA A 107 -8.42 -0.35 4.43
C ALA A 107 -8.36 -0.83 2.97
N VAL A 108 -7.26 -1.46 2.57
CA VAL A 108 -7.10 -2.06 1.24
C VAL A 108 -8.06 -3.24 1.04
N ALA A 109 -8.22 -4.12 2.04
CA ALA A 109 -9.19 -5.20 2.00
C ALA A 109 -10.64 -4.71 1.84
N ALA A 110 -10.99 -3.60 2.49
CA ALA A 110 -12.32 -3.02 2.38
C ALA A 110 -12.62 -2.58 0.94
N VAL A 111 -11.66 -1.89 0.29
CA VAL A 111 -11.80 -1.46 -1.11
C VAL A 111 -11.78 -2.65 -2.06
N GLY A 112 -10.88 -3.62 -1.87
CA GLY A 112 -10.82 -4.83 -2.71
C GLY A 112 -12.14 -5.60 -2.71
N ARG A 113 -12.74 -5.81 -1.54
CA ARG A 113 -14.08 -6.45 -1.45
C ARG A 113 -15.17 -5.63 -2.12
N ALA A 114 -15.12 -4.30 -2.00
CA ALA A 114 -16.09 -3.43 -2.67
C ALA A 114 -15.98 -3.49 -4.21
N LEU A 115 -14.80 -3.87 -4.72
CA LEU A 115 -14.54 -4.14 -6.14
C LEU A 115 -14.77 -5.62 -6.53
N GLY A 116 -15.34 -6.43 -5.64
CA GLY A 116 -15.67 -7.83 -5.92
C GLY A 116 -14.52 -8.83 -5.76
N MET A 117 -13.39 -8.41 -5.21
CA MET A 117 -12.24 -9.30 -5.00
C MET A 117 -12.43 -10.23 -3.79
N ASN A 118 -11.92 -11.45 -3.91
CA ASN A 118 -11.66 -12.33 -2.77
C ASN A 118 -10.43 -11.81 -2.01
N VAL A 119 -10.41 -11.89 -0.67
CA VAL A 119 -9.27 -11.36 0.12
C VAL A 119 -8.63 -12.45 0.97
N LEU A 120 -7.33 -12.65 0.75
CA LEU A 120 -6.43 -13.44 1.60
C LEU A 120 -5.54 -12.49 2.41
N ALA A 121 -5.30 -12.76 3.68
CA ALA A 121 -4.45 -11.91 4.50
C ALA A 121 -3.54 -12.69 5.48
N ALA A 122 -2.26 -12.32 5.48
CA ALA A 122 -1.27 -12.84 6.40
C ALA A 122 -1.07 -11.88 7.56
N ARG A 123 -1.17 -12.39 8.79
CA ARG A 123 -0.98 -11.62 10.02
C ARG A 123 -0.37 -12.44 11.13
N ARG A 124 0.42 -11.77 11.98
CA ARG A 124 1.18 -12.36 13.09
C ARG A 124 0.37 -12.79 14.32
N LYS A 125 -0.93 -12.50 14.41
CA LYS A 125 -1.78 -12.81 15.58
C LYS A 125 -2.97 -13.68 15.19
N SER A 126 -3.29 -14.71 15.97
CA SER A 126 -4.56 -15.44 15.84
C SER A 126 -5.73 -14.56 16.27
N SER A 127 -6.61 -14.19 15.35
CA SER A 127 -7.98 -13.83 15.70
C SER A 127 -8.92 -14.48 14.71
N VAL A 128 -10.20 -14.46 15.07
CA VAL A 128 -11.30 -14.72 14.14
C VAL A 128 -11.09 -13.85 12.90
N SER A 129 -11.29 -14.46 11.72
CA SER A 129 -11.32 -13.80 10.43
C SER A 129 -12.30 -12.64 10.46
N ALA A 130 -11.90 -11.49 9.89
CA ALA A 130 -12.87 -10.46 9.59
C ALA A 130 -13.86 -11.01 8.54
N GLU A 131 -15.10 -10.54 8.58
CA GLU A 131 -16.10 -10.93 7.58
C GLU A 131 -15.55 -10.69 6.16
N GLY A 132 -15.67 -11.68 5.28
CA GLY A 132 -15.18 -11.60 3.91
C GLY A 132 -13.66 -11.59 3.73
N VAL A 133 -12.87 -11.95 4.75
CA VAL A 133 -11.41 -12.06 4.65
C VAL A 133 -10.92 -13.40 5.19
N THR A 134 -10.20 -14.14 4.36
CA THR A 134 -9.60 -15.43 4.75
C THR A 134 -8.18 -15.19 5.26
N TYR A 135 -7.90 -15.58 6.49
CA TYR A 135 -6.54 -15.53 7.03
C TYR A 135 -5.74 -16.77 6.63
N THR A 136 -4.53 -16.55 6.13
CA THR A 136 -3.65 -17.64 5.68
C THR A 136 -2.17 -17.25 5.83
N ASP A 137 -1.26 -18.17 5.55
CA ASP A 137 0.18 -17.92 5.57
C ASP A 137 0.67 -17.21 4.28
N VAL A 138 1.90 -16.72 4.32
CA VAL A 138 2.50 -15.94 3.22
C VAL A 138 2.71 -16.80 1.97
N ASP A 139 3.08 -18.08 2.13
CA ASP A 139 3.30 -18.99 0.99
C ASP A 139 1.99 -19.27 0.26
N THR A 140 0.90 -19.41 1.01
CA THR A 140 -0.46 -19.53 0.48
C THR A 140 -0.90 -18.26 -0.24
N ILE A 141 -0.61 -17.07 0.30
CA ILE A 141 -0.86 -15.80 -0.41
C ILE A 141 -0.18 -15.78 -1.76
N PHE A 142 1.12 -16.07 -1.82
CA PHE A 142 1.86 -16.02 -3.08
C PHE A 142 1.37 -17.06 -4.09
N ARG A 143 0.87 -18.20 -3.62
CA ARG A 143 0.36 -19.28 -4.48
C ARG A 143 -1.03 -19.00 -5.04
N GLU A 144 -1.90 -18.34 -4.27
CA GLU A 144 -3.34 -18.29 -4.55
C GLU A 144 -3.86 -16.90 -4.93
N SER A 145 -3.03 -15.86 -4.87
CA SER A 145 -3.44 -14.49 -5.19
C SER A 145 -3.16 -14.11 -6.65
N ASP A 146 -4.12 -13.45 -7.29
CA ASP A 146 -3.89 -12.75 -8.57
C ASP A 146 -3.13 -11.43 -8.36
N VAL A 147 -3.35 -10.78 -7.22
CA VAL A 147 -2.70 -9.52 -6.84
C VAL A 147 -2.15 -9.65 -5.42
N VAL A 148 -0.89 -9.27 -5.21
CA VAL A 148 -0.28 -9.21 -3.87
C VAL A 148 0.06 -7.78 -3.50
N SER A 149 -0.35 -7.33 -2.31
CA SER A 149 -0.02 -6.02 -1.74
C SER A 149 0.66 -6.15 -0.37
N LEU A 150 1.73 -5.38 -0.16
CA LEU A 150 2.59 -5.46 1.01
C LEU A 150 2.27 -4.31 1.99
N HIS A 151 1.92 -4.66 3.22
CA HIS A 151 1.55 -3.75 4.31
C HIS A 151 2.18 -4.18 5.64
N CYS A 152 3.42 -4.65 5.58
CA CYS A 152 4.23 -5.08 6.71
C CYS A 152 5.47 -4.18 6.88
N PRO A 153 5.87 -3.87 8.13
CA PRO A 153 7.15 -3.21 8.42
C PRO A 153 8.34 -4.16 8.26
#